data_AF-A0A3D3PLI6-F1
#
_entry.id   AF-A0A3D3PLI6-F1
#
_cell.length_a   1.000
_cell.length_b   1.000
_cell.length_c   1.000
_cell.angle_alpha   90.00
_cell.angle_beta   90.00
_cell.angle_gamma   90.00
#
_symmetry.space_group_name_H-M   'P 1'
#
loop_
_entity.id
_entity.type
_entity.pdbx_description
1 polymer ?
#
loop_
_entity_poly.entity_id
_entity_poly.type
_entity_poly.pdbx_seq_one_letter_code
_entity_poly.pdbx_strand_id
1 'polypeptide(L)'
;MSHLTPAQLQALTQMLDQRATAAQAEIRAQAGRRADEPYADLSGGVNDPGDDATADQIVDLDNAMIGMELSELRDIAAARERMK
;
A
#
# COMPACT_ATOMS: atom_id res chain seq x y z
N MET A 1 -20.45 24.06 -5.04
CA MET A 1 -20.97 22.71 -5.36
C MET A 1 -20.17 22.21 -6.55
N SER A 2 -19.69 20.97 -6.52
CA SER A 2 -18.81 20.38 -7.53
C SER A 2 -19.28 20.69 -8.96
N HIS A 3 -18.46 21.43 -9.74
CA HIS A 3 -18.75 21.85 -11.11
C HIS A 3 -18.31 20.80 -12.15
N LEU A 4 -18.31 19.51 -11.79
CA LEU A 4 -17.89 18.45 -12.69
C LEU A 4 -19.05 18.05 -13.61
N THR A 5 -18.78 18.01 -14.91
CA THR A 5 -19.71 17.44 -15.89
C THR A 5 -19.82 15.92 -15.69
N PRO A 6 -20.89 15.27 -16.17
CA PRO A 6 -21.04 13.82 -16.09
C PRO A 6 -19.84 13.05 -16.68
N ALA A 7 -19.28 13.53 -17.79
CA ALA A 7 -18.11 12.94 -18.42
C ALA A 7 -16.85 13.06 -17.55
N GLN A 8 -16.65 14.21 -16.88
CA GLN A 8 -15.54 14.41 -15.96
C GLN A 8 -15.69 13.56 -14.70
N LEU A 9 -16.91 13.42 -14.18
CA LEU A 9 -17.19 12.55 -13.04
C LEU A 9 -16.92 11.08 -13.41
N GLN A 10 -17.32 10.65 -14.60
CA GLN A 10 -17.03 9.30 -15.09
C GLN A 10 -15.53 9.05 -15.28
N ALA A 11 -14.80 10.01 -15.86
CA ALA A 11 -13.34 9.90 -16.00
C ALA A 11 -12.65 9.81 -14.63
N LEU A 12 -13.07 10.66 -13.66
CA LEU A 12 -12.56 10.62 -12.30
C LEU A 12 -12.85 9.27 -11.62
N THR A 13 -14.05 8.72 -11.77
CA THR A 13 -14.40 7.39 -11.25
C THR A 13 -13.47 6.31 -11.81
N GLN A 14 -13.22 6.31 -13.13
CA GLN A 14 -12.32 5.34 -13.75
C GLN A 14 -10.88 5.46 -13.22
N MET A 15 -10.39 6.68 -13.03
CA MET A 15 -9.05 6.91 -12.45
C MET A 15 -8.98 6.38 -11.01
N LEU A 16 -10.02 6.62 -10.19
CA LEU A 16 -10.10 6.12 -8.82
C LEU A 16 -10.20 4.59 -8.76
N ASP A 17 -10.87 3.94 -9.72
CA ASP A 17 -10.91 2.48 -9.85
C ASP A 17 -9.55 1.89 -10.22
N GLN A 18 -8.87 2.50 -11.18
CA GLN A 18 -7.53 2.08 -11.59
C GLN A 18 -6.53 2.20 -10.44
N ARG A 19 -6.53 3.34 -9.72
CA ARG A 19 -5.62 3.53 -8.58
C ARG A 19 -5.92 2.58 -7.43
N ALA A 20 -7.19 2.36 -7.10
CA ALA A 20 -7.57 1.39 -6.06
C ALA A 20 -7.09 -0.02 -6.40
N THR A 21 -7.23 -0.44 -7.67
CA THR A 21 -6.75 -1.75 -8.13
C THR A 21 -5.23 -1.87 -8.01
N ALA A 22 -4.49 -0.80 -8.38
CA ALA A 22 -3.04 -0.76 -8.26
C ALA A 22 -2.60 -0.83 -6.79
N ALA A 23 -3.18 -0.03 -5.89
CA ALA A 23 -2.87 -0.06 -4.46
C ALA A 23 -3.13 -1.44 -3.84
N GLN A 24 -4.24 -2.10 -4.21
CA GLN A 24 -4.52 -3.47 -3.77
C GLN A 24 -3.52 -4.50 -4.31
N ALA A 25 -2.93 -4.28 -5.49
CA ALA A 25 -1.90 -5.15 -6.03
C ALA A 25 -0.56 -4.93 -5.32
N GLU A 26 -0.22 -3.67 -5.01
CA GLU A 26 0.98 -3.28 -4.25
C GLU A 26 0.99 -3.91 -2.86
N ILE A 27 -0.12 -3.80 -2.11
CA ILE A 27 -0.28 -4.43 -0.79
C ILE A 27 -0.09 -5.94 -0.89
N ARG A 28 -0.71 -6.59 -1.88
CA ARG A 28 -0.61 -8.05 -2.06
C ARG A 28 0.81 -8.49 -2.42
N ALA A 29 1.51 -7.73 -3.26
CA ALA A 29 2.89 -8.03 -3.63
C ALA A 29 3.85 -7.87 -2.44
N GLN A 30 3.65 -6.86 -1.59
CA GLN A 30 4.42 -6.68 -0.36
C GLN A 30 4.15 -7.79 0.66
N ALA A 31 2.88 -8.13 0.87
CA ALA A 31 2.50 -9.24 1.75
C ALA A 31 3.03 -10.60 1.26
N GLY A 32 3.03 -10.83 -0.07
CA GLY A 32 3.60 -12.03 -0.68
C GLY A 32 5.10 -12.14 -0.48
N ARG A 33 5.85 -11.05 -0.71
CA ARG A 33 7.30 -11.01 -0.46
C ARG A 33 7.67 -11.41 0.96
N ARG A 34 6.91 -10.99 1.97
CA ARG A 34 7.12 -11.40 3.37
C ARG A 34 6.89 -12.89 3.63
N ALA A 35 5.97 -13.50 2.88
CA ALA A 35 5.69 -14.92 3.01
C ALA A 35 6.80 -15.77 2.37
N ASP A 36 7.40 -15.28 1.28
CA ASP A 36 8.45 -15.99 0.54
C ASP A 36 9.86 -15.73 1.11
N GLU A 37 10.11 -14.55 1.68
CA GLU A 37 11.38 -14.13 2.29
C GLU A 37 11.16 -13.60 3.71
N PRO A 38 11.07 -14.50 4.72
CA PRO A 38 10.99 -14.08 6.11
C PRO A 38 12.23 -13.27 6.49
N TYR A 39 12.08 -12.14 7.18
CA TYR A 39 13.24 -11.33 7.59
C TYR A 39 14.21 -12.08 8.53
N ALA A 40 13.74 -13.16 9.16
CA ALA A 40 14.58 -14.10 9.91
C ALA A 40 15.56 -14.89 9.02
N ASP A 41 15.26 -15.06 7.74
CA ASP A 41 16.13 -15.73 6.76
C ASP A 41 17.10 -14.75 6.08
N LEU A 42 16.82 -13.43 6.13
CA LEU A 42 17.71 -12.39 5.62
C LEU A 42 19.00 -12.23 6.44
N SER A 43 19.00 -12.73 7.67
CA SER A 43 20.07 -12.45 8.64
C SER A 43 21.14 -13.56 8.70
N GLY A 44 20.86 -14.76 8.20
CA GLY A 44 21.82 -15.88 8.22
C GLY A 44 22.11 -16.42 9.63
N GLY A 45 22.59 -17.66 9.73
CA GLY A 45 22.63 -18.42 10.99
C GLY A 45 23.52 -17.88 12.13
N VAL A 46 24.15 -16.71 11.99
CA VAL A 46 24.89 -16.01 13.05
C VAL A 46 24.66 -14.50 12.89
N ASN A 47 23.70 -13.94 13.62
CA ASN A 47 23.43 -12.50 13.64
C ASN A 47 24.26 -11.79 14.69
N ASP A 48 24.72 -10.59 14.36
CA ASP A 48 25.04 -9.60 15.37
C ASP A 48 23.85 -8.68 15.67
N PRO A 49 23.87 -7.91 16.78
CA PRO A 49 22.78 -6.99 17.12
C PRO A 49 22.52 -5.90 16.06
N GLY A 50 23.47 -5.63 15.18
CA GLY A 50 23.31 -4.74 14.03
C GLY A 50 22.44 -5.37 12.95
N ASP A 51 22.66 -6.65 12.65
CA ASP A 51 21.83 -7.41 11.71
C ASP A 51 20.36 -7.44 12.16
N ASP A 52 20.12 -7.71 13.45
CA ASP A 52 18.78 -7.68 14.03
C ASP A 52 18.11 -6.30 13.89
N ALA A 53 18.86 -5.23 14.20
CA ALA A 53 18.35 -3.86 14.07
C ALA A 53 18.03 -3.48 12.62
N THR A 54 18.81 -3.98 11.64
CA THR A 54 18.49 -3.77 10.23
C THR A 54 17.26 -4.55 9.78
N ALA A 55 17.09 -5.79 10.24
CA ALA A 55 15.88 -6.57 9.95
C ALA A 55 14.62 -5.88 10.49
N ASP A 56 14.67 -5.38 11.73
CA ASP A 56 13.57 -4.60 12.33
C ASP A 56 13.25 -3.33 11.53
N GLN A 57 14.28 -2.58 11.10
CA GLN A 57 14.06 -1.38 10.27
C GLN A 57 13.41 -1.70 8.93
N ILE A 58 13.78 -2.81 8.28
CA ILE A 58 13.15 -3.22 7.01
C ILE A 58 11.68 -3.57 7.25
N VAL A 59 11.38 -4.29 8.34
CA VAL A 59 9.99 -4.60 8.73
C VAL A 59 9.17 -3.32 8.94
N ASP A 60 9.74 -2.34 9.64
CA ASP A 60 9.10 -1.05 9.92
C ASP A 60 8.82 -0.24 8.64
N LEU A 61 9.80 -0.17 7.73
CA LEU A 61 9.65 0.50 6.44
C LEU A 61 8.53 -0.14 5.60
N ASP A 62 8.50 -1.46 5.53
CA ASP A 62 7.47 -2.18 4.79
C ASP A 62 6.08 -2.01 5.44
N ASN A 63 6.01 -1.99 6.78
CA ASN A 63 4.76 -1.69 7.49
C ASN A 63 4.26 -0.27 7.18
N ALA A 64 5.18 0.71 7.11
CA ALA A 64 4.85 2.08 6.75
C ALA A 64 4.34 2.18 5.30
N MET A 65 4.94 1.45 4.36
CA MET A 65 4.50 1.37 2.96
C MET A 65 3.08 0.83 2.83
N ILE A 66 2.79 -0.32 3.45
CA ILE A 66 1.43 -0.88 3.50
C ILE A 66 0.45 0.12 4.15
N GLY A 67 0.88 0.79 5.21
CA GLY A 67 0.08 1.82 5.88
C GLY A 67 -0.33 2.97 4.96
N MET A 68 0.60 3.45 4.12
CA MET A 68 0.33 4.50 3.13
C MET A 68 -0.68 4.02 2.08
N GLU A 69 -0.52 2.81 1.55
CA GLU A 69 -1.42 2.23 0.55
C GLU A 69 -2.84 2.03 1.12
N LEU A 70 -2.95 1.59 2.37
CA LEU A 70 -4.23 1.48 3.07
C LEU A 70 -4.87 2.85 3.31
N SER A 71 -4.10 3.88 3.63
CA SER A 71 -4.60 5.24 3.76
C SER A 71 -5.18 5.73 2.43
N GLU A 72 -4.47 5.50 1.33
CA GLU A 72 -4.95 5.89 0.01
C GLU A 72 -6.25 5.18 -0.39
N LEU A 73 -6.38 3.89 -0.09
CA LEU A 73 -7.64 3.18 -0.32
C LEU A 73 -8.81 3.79 0.47
N ARG A 74 -8.57 4.24 1.71
CA ARG A 74 -9.58 4.95 2.51
C ARG A 74 -9.93 6.30 1.90
N ASP A 75 -8.94 7.04 1.42
CA ASP A 75 -9.14 8.34 0.77
C ASP A 75 -9.92 8.21 -0.53
N ILE A 76 -9.63 7.18 -1.34
CA ILE A 76 -10.39 6.84 -2.54
C ILE A 76 -11.83 6.48 -2.19
N ALA A 77 -12.06 5.67 -1.15
CA ALA A 77 -13.40 5.33 -0.69
C ALA A 77 -14.18 6.59 -0.26
N ALA A 78 -13.55 7.47 0.52
CA ALA A 78 -14.14 8.74 0.91
C ALA A 78 -14.41 9.67 -0.28
N ALA A 79 -13.55 9.68 -1.30
CA ALA A 79 -13.77 10.43 -2.53
C ALA A 79 -15.01 9.92 -3.28
N ARG A 80 -15.19 8.59 -3.39
CA ARG A 80 -16.37 7.98 -4.01
C ARG A 80 -17.66 8.33 -3.27
N GLU A 81 -17.67 8.34 -1.94
CA GLU A 81 -18.85 8.74 -1.16
C GLU A 81 -19.23 10.21 -1.40
N ARG A 82 -18.27 11.09 -1.69
CA ARG A 82 -18.54 12.50 -2.05
C ARG A 82 -19.02 12.69 -3.49
N MET A 83 -18.81 11.69 -4.35
CA MET A 83 -19.22 11.71 -5.77
C MET A 83 -20.62 11.14 -5.99
N LYS A 84 -21.18 10.44 -5.01
CA LYS A 84 -22.60 10.05 -4.96
C LYS A 84 -23.47 11.28 -4.70
#